data_AF-A0A957KTN6-F1
#
_entry.id   AF-A0A957KTN6-F1
#
_cell.length_a   1.000
_cell.length_b   1.000
_cell.length_c   1.000
_cell.angle_alpha   90.00
_cell.angle_beta   90.00
_cell.angle_gamma   90.00
#
_symmetry.space_group_name_H-M   'P 1'
#
loop_
_entity.id
_entity.type
_entity.pdbx_description
1 polymer ?
#
loop_
_entity_poly.entity_id
_entity_poly.type
_entity_poly.pdbx_seq_one_letter_code
_entity_poly.pdbx_strand_id
1 'polypeptide(L)'
;LCRLAQTLLLLGYPARAHVHQDTAMALARQIARPLERVIAVEFAIWAAHDQRQYDELPRLLEEHSAIVDQYQFPEYVASSMMLRGFLLAHQGASGPGIELMTQGLAAWRAFGIQHFLPYVSSWLAEAYGWSDRFAEGLALLDELVIMVEQLGNEFWSAEILRLRGEFLLESGAPVMEAEEAYRNAIEVAHRQDARLLELRATVSLARLLAVQGRHAEATPLLAAIYAWFSEGFDCPDLQEARFLLARLSV
;
A
#
# COMPACT_ATOMS: atom_id res chain seq x y z
N LEU A 1 -5.87 -3.35 19.06
CA LEU A 1 -5.47 -1.96 18.74
C LEU A 1 -4.86 -1.87 17.35
N CYS A 2 -3.85 -2.68 16.99
CA CYS A 2 -3.26 -2.69 15.64
C CYS A 2 -4.29 -2.88 14.51
N ARG A 3 -5.15 -3.89 14.61
CA ARG A 3 -6.23 -4.13 13.63
C ARG A 3 -7.22 -2.96 13.53
N LEU A 4 -7.55 -2.34 14.67
CA LEU A 4 -8.42 -1.16 14.69
C LEU A 4 -7.75 0.03 14.00
N ALA A 5 -6.45 0.23 14.20
CA ALA A 5 -5.69 1.26 13.49
C ALA A 5 -5.73 1.03 11.97
N GLN A 6 -5.45 -0.19 11.51
CA GLN A 6 -5.53 -0.55 10.08
C GLN A 6 -6.93 -0.33 9.50
N THR A 7 -7.98 -0.77 10.20
CA THR A 7 -9.37 -0.55 9.75
C THR A 7 -9.71 0.94 9.70
N LEU A 8 -9.37 1.72 10.73
CA LEU A 8 -9.61 3.16 10.73
C LEU A 8 -8.88 3.87 9.59
N LEU A 9 -7.65 3.45 9.31
CA LEU A 9 -6.86 4.00 8.22
C LEU A 9 -7.55 3.77 6.86
N LEU A 10 -7.93 2.53 6.56
CA LEU A 10 -8.64 2.20 5.32
C LEU A 10 -9.97 2.95 5.21
N LEU A 11 -10.72 3.05 6.30
CA LEU A 11 -11.97 3.82 6.38
C LEU A 11 -11.76 5.34 6.23
N GLY A 12 -10.53 5.83 6.16
CA GLY A 12 -10.21 7.26 5.93
C GLY A 12 -10.09 8.10 7.20
N TYR A 13 -9.76 7.48 8.34
CA TYR A 13 -9.49 8.13 9.62
C TYR A 13 -8.01 7.99 10.03
N PRO A 14 -7.07 8.58 9.28
CA PRO A 14 -5.62 8.43 9.51
C PRO A 14 -5.15 8.97 10.87
N ALA A 15 -5.70 10.09 11.37
CA ALA A 15 -5.27 10.64 12.65
C ALA A 15 -5.68 9.73 13.82
N ARG A 16 -6.91 9.18 13.77
CA ARG A 16 -7.36 8.19 14.75
C ARG A 16 -6.59 6.87 14.62
N ALA A 17 -6.28 6.44 13.40
CA ALA A 17 -5.44 5.27 13.16
C ALA A 17 -4.07 5.44 13.84
N HIS A 18 -3.43 6.60 13.66
CA HIS A 18 -2.15 6.93 14.29
C HIS A 18 -2.21 6.83 15.83
N VAL A 19 -3.23 7.42 16.47
CA VAL A 19 -3.41 7.34 17.93
C VAL A 19 -3.49 5.89 18.42
N HIS A 20 -4.27 5.05 17.72
CA HIS A 20 -4.39 3.64 18.09
C HIS A 20 -3.11 2.85 17.82
N GLN A 21 -2.36 3.21 16.79
CA GLN A 21 -1.07 2.61 16.46
C GLN A 21 -0.03 2.94 17.53
N ASP A 22 0.10 4.21 17.94
CA ASP A 22 0.99 4.64 19.02
C ASP A 22 0.67 3.93 20.34
N THR A 23 -0.63 3.85 20.66
CA THR A 23 -1.10 3.15 21.85
C THR A 23 -0.73 1.66 21.79
N ALA A 24 -0.91 1.03 20.63
CA ALA A 24 -0.55 -0.37 20.44
C ALA A 24 0.97 -0.60 20.61
N MET A 25 1.79 0.27 20.03
CA MET A 25 3.25 0.21 20.15
C MET A 25 3.72 0.45 21.59
N ALA A 26 3.14 1.43 22.29
CA ALA A 26 3.46 1.72 23.69
C ALA A 26 3.15 0.52 24.59
N LEU A 27 2.00 -0.14 24.38
CA LEU A 27 1.64 -1.36 25.10
C LEU A 27 2.55 -2.53 24.73
N ALA A 28 2.85 -2.72 23.44
CA ALA A 28 3.75 -3.76 22.98
C ALA A 28 5.12 -3.67 23.66
N ARG A 29 5.69 -2.47 23.79
CA ARG A 29 6.97 -2.25 24.48
C ARG A 29 6.94 -2.62 25.97
N GLN A 30 5.76 -2.64 26.60
CA GLN A 30 5.57 -3.07 27.99
C GLN A 30 5.34 -4.58 28.13
N ILE A 31 5.03 -5.27 27.03
CA ILE A 31 4.73 -6.70 27.01
C ILE A 31 6.04 -7.51 26.99
N ALA A 32 6.16 -8.47 27.90
CA ALA A 32 7.32 -9.36 27.98
C ALA A 32 7.39 -10.41 26.87
N ARG A 33 6.30 -10.64 26.13
CA ARG A 33 6.19 -11.68 25.09
C ARG A 33 6.71 -11.17 23.74
N PRO A 34 7.82 -11.72 23.21
CA PRO A 34 8.46 -11.22 21.98
C PRO A 34 7.57 -11.32 20.73
N LEU A 35 6.74 -12.38 20.64
CA LEU A 35 5.84 -12.57 19.52
C LEU A 35 4.78 -11.44 19.44
N GLU A 36 4.20 -11.05 20.57
CA GLU A 36 3.20 -9.97 20.59
C GLU A 36 3.84 -8.62 20.22
N ARG A 37 5.12 -8.43 20.59
CA ARG A 37 5.90 -7.26 20.20
C ARG A 37 6.17 -7.19 18.71
N VAL A 38 6.66 -8.27 18.10
CA VAL A 38 6.96 -8.27 16.66
C VAL A 38 5.69 -8.07 15.83
N ILE A 39 4.55 -8.67 16.25
CA ILE A 39 3.23 -8.42 15.63
C ILE A 39 2.88 -6.93 15.67
N ALA A 40 3.04 -6.27 16.81
CA ALA A 40 2.69 -4.85 16.93
C ALA A 40 3.56 -3.96 16.04
N VAL A 41 4.85 -4.27 15.92
CA VAL A 41 5.78 -3.55 15.04
C VAL A 41 5.45 -3.82 13.56
N GLU A 42 5.08 -5.05 13.19
CA GLU A 42 4.68 -5.38 11.82
C GLU A 42 3.42 -4.61 11.38
N PHE A 43 2.42 -4.49 12.24
CA PHE A 43 1.27 -3.63 11.92
C PHE A 43 1.64 -2.13 11.83
N ALA A 44 2.68 -1.68 12.55
CA ALA A 44 3.19 -0.32 12.40
C ALA A 44 3.84 -0.11 11.05
N ILE A 45 4.63 -1.10 10.61
CA ILE A 45 5.26 -1.14 9.29
C ILE A 45 4.18 -1.06 8.20
N TRP A 46 3.12 -1.87 8.31
CA TRP A 46 2.01 -1.84 7.35
C TRP A 46 1.27 -0.51 7.38
N ALA A 47 0.97 0.06 8.54
CA ALA A 47 0.31 1.36 8.63
C ALA A 47 1.15 2.51 8.05
N ALA A 48 2.48 2.47 8.23
CA ALA A 48 3.39 3.44 7.62
C ALA A 48 3.45 3.26 6.10
N HIS A 49 3.53 2.02 5.61
CA HIS A 49 3.48 1.70 4.19
C HIS A 49 2.15 2.14 3.55
N ASP A 50 1.02 1.80 4.16
CA ASP A 50 -0.32 2.11 3.68
C ASP A 50 -0.57 3.61 3.60
N GLN A 51 0.16 4.44 4.35
CA GLN A 51 0.13 5.91 4.28
C GLN A 51 1.26 6.50 3.43
N ARG A 52 2.08 5.67 2.80
CA ARG A 52 3.29 6.07 2.05
C ARG A 52 4.28 6.88 2.90
N GLN A 53 4.32 6.62 4.21
CA GLN A 53 5.27 7.22 5.16
C GLN A 53 6.56 6.38 5.20
N TYR A 54 7.21 6.24 4.05
CA TYR A 54 8.37 5.36 3.91
C TYR A 54 9.58 5.80 4.75
N ASP A 55 9.64 7.08 5.14
CA ASP A 55 10.66 7.62 6.04
C ASP A 55 10.63 6.98 7.45
N GLU A 56 9.49 6.45 7.90
CA GLU A 56 9.37 5.77 9.19
C GLU A 56 9.86 4.30 9.14
N LEU A 57 9.88 3.70 7.96
CA LEU A 57 10.16 2.28 7.78
C LEU A 57 11.56 1.85 8.23
N PRO A 58 12.65 2.61 8.05
CA PRO A 58 13.97 2.24 8.57
C PRO A 58 13.99 2.06 10.09
N ARG A 59 13.36 2.98 10.84
CA ARG A 59 13.29 2.92 12.31
C ARG A 59 12.48 1.71 12.76
N LEU A 60 11.34 1.45 12.10
CA LEU A 60 10.48 0.31 12.41
C LEU A 60 11.15 -1.03 12.04
N LEU A 61 11.88 -1.08 10.93
CA LEU A 61 12.66 -2.23 10.52
C LEU A 61 13.76 -2.56 11.55
N GLU A 62 14.42 -1.55 12.13
CA GLU A 62 15.42 -1.75 13.18
C GLU A 62 14.77 -2.39 14.42
N GLU A 63 13.64 -1.84 14.90
CA GLU A 63 12.89 -2.40 16.03
C GLU A 63 12.40 -3.84 15.74
N HIS A 64 11.93 -4.09 14.52
CA HIS A 64 11.50 -5.42 14.07
C HIS A 64 12.67 -6.40 14.02
N SER A 65 13.79 -6.02 13.40
CA SER A 65 14.98 -6.85 13.24
C SER A 65 15.58 -7.22 14.58
N ALA A 66 15.62 -6.31 15.55
CA ALA A 66 16.13 -6.61 16.89
C ALA A 66 15.38 -7.79 17.56
N ILE A 67 14.08 -7.93 17.31
CA ILE A 67 13.28 -9.05 17.83
C ILE A 67 13.47 -10.29 16.95
N VAL A 68 13.39 -10.14 15.63
CA VAL A 68 13.49 -11.27 14.69
C VAL A 68 14.86 -11.93 14.74
N ASP A 69 15.94 -11.14 14.83
CA ASP A 69 17.31 -11.66 14.88
C ASP A 69 17.55 -12.46 16.17
N GLN A 70 16.88 -12.10 17.28
CA GLN A 70 16.98 -12.81 18.55
C GLN A 70 16.13 -14.10 18.59
N TYR A 71 14.90 -14.08 18.06
CA TYR A 71 13.94 -15.16 18.26
C TYR A 71 13.67 -16.02 17.02
N GLN A 72 14.08 -15.57 15.83
CA GLN A 72 14.07 -16.32 14.57
C GLN A 72 12.70 -16.88 14.19
N PHE A 73 11.62 -16.12 14.44
CA PHE A 73 10.28 -16.52 14.04
C PHE A 73 10.18 -16.52 12.49
N PRO A 74 9.90 -17.67 11.85
CA PRO A 74 10.10 -17.82 10.40
C PRO A 74 9.29 -16.85 9.52
N GLU A 75 8.02 -16.59 9.86
CA GLU A 75 7.17 -15.61 9.15
C GLU A 75 7.78 -14.20 9.17
N TYR A 76 8.29 -13.78 10.33
CA TYR A 76 8.86 -12.45 10.51
C TYR A 76 10.28 -12.33 9.96
N VAL A 77 11.00 -13.44 9.78
CA VAL A 77 12.23 -13.45 8.96
C VAL A 77 11.88 -13.12 7.51
N ALA A 78 10.86 -13.78 6.95
CA ALA A 78 10.38 -13.48 5.59
C ALA A 78 9.88 -12.03 5.47
N SER A 79 9.11 -11.55 6.45
CA SER A 79 8.65 -10.15 6.52
C SER A 79 9.81 -9.15 6.57
N SER A 80 10.86 -9.44 7.35
CA SER A 80 12.07 -8.60 7.40
C SER A 80 12.79 -8.53 6.05
N MET A 81 12.84 -9.65 5.31
CA MET A 81 13.40 -9.68 3.95
C MET A 81 12.56 -8.83 3.00
N MET A 82 11.23 -8.95 3.04
CA MET A 82 10.31 -8.12 2.25
C MET A 82 10.53 -6.63 2.52
N LEU A 83 10.55 -6.22 3.79
CA LEU A 83 10.73 -4.82 4.18
C LEU A 83 12.12 -4.27 3.82
N ARG A 84 13.19 -5.03 4.04
CA ARG A 84 14.55 -4.65 3.65
C ARG A 84 14.67 -4.47 2.15
N GLY A 85 14.12 -5.42 1.39
CA GLY A 85 14.16 -5.38 -0.07
C GLY A 85 13.35 -4.21 -0.63
N PHE A 86 12.19 -3.92 -0.03
CA PHE A 86 11.37 -2.75 -0.38
C PHE A 86 12.13 -1.44 -0.17
N LEU A 87 12.76 -1.26 1.00
CA LEU A 87 13.57 -0.07 1.29
C LEU A 87 14.76 0.08 0.34
N LEU A 88 15.45 -1.01 0.01
CA LEU A 88 16.54 -1.00 -0.98
C LEU A 88 16.02 -0.54 -2.35
N ALA A 89 14.90 -1.08 -2.81
CA ALA A 89 14.29 -0.69 -4.08
C ALA A 89 13.86 0.79 -4.07
N HIS A 90 13.25 1.25 -2.98
CA HIS A 90 12.83 2.64 -2.81
C HIS A 90 14.02 3.62 -2.87
N GLN A 91 15.18 3.21 -2.38
CA GLN A 91 16.42 4.00 -2.41
C GLN A 91 17.18 3.91 -3.74
N GLY A 92 16.60 3.25 -4.77
CA GLY A 92 17.18 3.11 -6.09
C GLY A 92 18.07 1.87 -6.29
N ALA A 93 18.25 1.04 -5.25
CA ALA A 93 18.94 -0.25 -5.36
C ALA A 93 17.97 -1.38 -5.73
N SER A 94 17.21 -1.20 -6.82
CA SER A 94 16.06 -2.05 -7.18
C SER A 94 16.43 -3.50 -7.50
N GLY A 95 17.59 -3.77 -8.11
CA GLY A 95 18.02 -5.14 -8.41
C GLY A 95 18.16 -6.01 -7.15
N PRO A 96 19.07 -5.65 -6.21
CA PRO A 96 19.20 -6.34 -4.92
C PRO A 96 17.90 -6.30 -4.08
N GLY A 97 17.16 -5.19 -4.13
CA GLY A 97 15.90 -5.04 -3.40
C GLY A 97 14.86 -6.05 -3.85
N ILE A 98 14.57 -6.12 -5.16
CA ILE A 98 13.62 -7.05 -5.76
C ILE A 98 14.03 -8.50 -5.53
N GLU A 99 15.33 -8.82 -5.63
CA GLU A 99 15.83 -10.16 -5.35
C GLU A 99 15.51 -10.58 -3.90
N LEU A 100 15.81 -9.70 -2.94
CA LEU A 100 15.55 -9.97 -1.53
C LEU A 100 14.05 -10.11 -1.22
N MET A 101 13.21 -9.26 -1.82
CA MET A 101 11.74 -9.39 -1.72
C MET A 101 11.26 -10.71 -2.33
N THR A 102 11.78 -11.11 -3.49
CA THR A 102 11.40 -12.37 -4.14
C THR A 102 11.73 -13.57 -3.25
N GLN A 103 12.89 -13.57 -2.61
CA GLN A 103 13.28 -14.61 -1.65
C GLN A 103 12.37 -14.59 -0.40
N GLY A 104 12.08 -13.41 0.15
CA GLY A 104 11.16 -13.24 1.28
C GLY A 104 9.76 -13.76 0.97
N LEU A 105 9.22 -13.44 -0.22
CA LEU A 105 7.92 -13.91 -0.66
C LEU A 105 7.87 -15.43 -0.85
N ALA A 106 8.93 -16.02 -1.39
CA ALA A 106 9.05 -17.47 -1.51
C ALA A 106 9.07 -18.16 -0.14
N ALA A 107 9.79 -17.60 0.83
CA ALA A 107 9.79 -18.08 2.21
C ALA A 107 8.40 -17.94 2.85
N TRP A 108 7.72 -16.80 2.66
CA TRP A 108 6.37 -16.57 3.18
C TRP A 108 5.37 -17.61 2.66
N ARG A 109 5.40 -17.89 1.34
CA ARG A 109 4.55 -18.91 0.70
C ARG A 109 4.75 -20.30 1.32
N ALA A 110 5.95 -20.65 1.75
CA ALA A 110 6.25 -21.95 2.35
C ALA A 110 5.56 -22.17 3.71
N PHE A 111 5.15 -21.11 4.41
CA PHE A 111 4.43 -21.23 5.70
C PHE A 111 2.93 -21.47 5.56
N GLY A 112 2.38 -21.40 4.33
CA GLY A 112 0.96 -21.64 4.07
C GLY A 112 0.02 -20.53 4.53
N ILE A 113 0.55 -19.39 5.02
CA ILE A 113 -0.24 -18.22 5.41
C ILE A 113 -0.55 -17.40 4.15
N GLN A 114 -1.70 -17.66 3.55
CA GLN A 114 -2.09 -17.04 2.27
C GLN A 114 -2.83 -15.72 2.44
N HIS A 115 -3.38 -15.44 3.62
CA HIS A 115 -4.30 -14.31 3.82
C HIS A 115 -3.68 -12.95 3.48
N PHE A 116 -2.43 -12.70 3.89
CA PHE A 116 -1.71 -11.45 3.61
C PHE A 116 -0.85 -11.51 2.35
N LEU A 117 -0.83 -12.65 1.66
CA LEU A 117 0.05 -12.85 0.52
C LEU A 117 -0.22 -11.85 -0.62
N PRO A 118 -1.48 -11.55 -1.00
CA PRO A 118 -1.75 -10.49 -1.99
C PRO A 118 -1.25 -9.11 -1.55
N TYR A 119 -1.41 -8.80 -0.27
CA TYR A 119 -0.98 -7.52 0.29
C TYR A 119 0.54 -7.36 0.23
N VAL A 120 1.32 -8.29 0.79
CA VAL A 120 2.79 -8.20 0.77
C VAL A 120 3.37 -8.33 -0.64
N SER A 121 2.69 -9.05 -1.54
CA SER A 121 3.11 -9.14 -2.94
C SER A 121 2.93 -7.82 -3.69
N SER A 122 1.94 -6.99 -3.31
CA SER A 122 1.76 -5.68 -3.94
C SER A 122 2.95 -4.74 -3.70
N TRP A 123 3.69 -4.90 -2.60
CA TRP A 123 4.90 -4.13 -2.33
C TRP A 123 6.01 -4.47 -3.32
N LEU A 124 6.09 -5.75 -3.74
CA LEU A 124 7.01 -6.16 -4.79
C LEU A 124 6.59 -5.58 -6.15
N ALA A 125 5.28 -5.45 -6.41
CA ALA A 125 4.80 -4.73 -7.58
C ALA A 125 5.26 -3.27 -7.55
N GLU A 126 5.13 -2.55 -6.43
CA GLU A 126 5.65 -1.18 -6.28
C GLU A 126 7.16 -1.09 -6.58
N ALA A 127 7.95 -2.04 -6.07
CA ALA A 127 9.39 -2.12 -6.38
C ALA A 127 9.67 -2.33 -7.88
N TYR A 128 8.85 -3.13 -8.58
CA TYR A 128 8.93 -3.21 -10.04
C TYR A 128 8.62 -1.87 -10.71
N GLY A 129 7.59 -1.16 -10.23
CA GLY A 129 7.20 0.16 -10.72
C GLY A 129 8.34 1.20 -10.62
N TRP A 130 9.04 1.27 -9.49
CA TRP A 130 10.19 2.18 -9.32
C TRP A 130 11.41 1.85 -10.18
N SER A 131 11.42 0.69 -10.84
CA SER A 131 12.52 0.24 -11.69
C SER A 131 12.12 0.07 -13.16
N ASP A 132 10.97 0.62 -13.55
CA ASP A 132 10.38 0.53 -14.91
C ASP A 132 10.17 -0.93 -15.41
N ARG A 133 10.08 -1.89 -14.48
CA ARG A 133 9.86 -3.33 -14.76
C ARG A 133 8.38 -3.65 -14.83
N PHE A 134 7.64 -2.86 -15.61
CA PHE A 134 6.17 -2.89 -15.66
C PHE A 134 5.61 -4.23 -16.13
N ALA A 135 6.32 -4.95 -17.02
CA ALA A 135 5.87 -6.26 -17.51
C ALA A 135 5.87 -7.31 -16.40
N GLU A 136 6.93 -7.40 -15.59
CA GLU A 136 6.96 -8.29 -14.43
C GLU A 136 5.97 -7.86 -13.36
N GLY A 137 5.82 -6.55 -13.13
CA GLY A 137 4.83 -5.99 -12.22
C GLY A 137 3.39 -6.34 -12.62
N LEU A 138 3.03 -6.21 -13.89
CA LEU A 138 1.70 -6.55 -14.41
C LEU A 138 1.41 -8.04 -14.28
N ALA A 139 2.36 -8.90 -14.64
CA ALA A 139 2.21 -10.34 -14.48
C ALA A 139 1.96 -10.73 -13.01
N LEU A 140 2.66 -10.08 -12.08
CA LEU A 140 2.41 -10.26 -10.64
C LEU A 140 1.01 -9.76 -10.27
N LEU A 141 0.64 -8.54 -10.64
CA LEU A 141 -0.66 -7.96 -10.29
C LEU A 141 -1.83 -8.78 -10.84
N ASP A 142 -1.73 -9.32 -12.05
CA ASP A 142 -2.73 -10.23 -12.63
C ASP A 142 -2.87 -11.52 -11.80
N GLU A 143 -1.76 -12.10 -11.31
CA GLU A 143 -1.81 -13.22 -10.34
C GLU A 143 -2.52 -12.82 -9.05
N LEU A 144 -2.26 -11.62 -8.53
CA LEU A 144 -2.85 -11.15 -7.28
C LEU A 144 -4.36 -10.92 -7.40
N VAL A 145 -4.85 -10.40 -8.52
CA VAL A 145 -6.29 -10.24 -8.77
C VAL A 145 -7.01 -11.58 -8.66
N ILE A 146 -6.50 -12.61 -9.35
CA ILE A 146 -7.07 -13.97 -9.30
C ILE A 146 -6.99 -14.55 -7.88
N MET A 147 -5.86 -14.35 -7.19
CA MET A 147 -5.65 -14.86 -5.84
C MET A 147 -6.64 -14.25 -4.84
N VAL A 148 -6.88 -12.95 -4.92
CA VAL A 148 -7.81 -12.27 -4.02
C VAL A 148 -9.24 -12.78 -4.18
N GLU A 149 -9.69 -12.99 -5.43
CA GLU A 149 -11.01 -13.57 -5.71
C GLU A 149 -11.14 -14.98 -5.10
N GLN A 150 -10.11 -15.82 -5.23
CA GLN A 150 -10.11 -17.17 -4.68
C GLN A 150 -10.10 -17.22 -3.15
N LEU A 151 -9.37 -16.29 -2.52
CA LEU A 151 -9.26 -16.22 -1.06
C LEU A 151 -10.44 -15.49 -0.41
N GLY A 152 -11.24 -14.75 -1.19
CA GLY A 152 -12.31 -13.88 -0.68
C GLY A 152 -11.79 -12.74 0.21
N ASN A 153 -10.49 -12.39 0.10
CA ASN A 153 -9.85 -11.39 0.94
C ASN A 153 -9.61 -10.09 0.17
N GLU A 154 -10.65 -9.27 0.05
CA GLU A 154 -10.63 -8.12 -0.86
C GLU A 154 -10.02 -6.84 -0.28
N PHE A 155 -9.59 -6.80 0.99
CA PHE A 155 -9.28 -5.54 1.69
C PHE A 155 -8.23 -4.62 1.01
N TRP A 156 -7.40 -5.17 0.13
CA TRP A 156 -6.38 -4.44 -0.64
C TRP A 156 -6.60 -4.49 -2.16
N SER A 157 -7.71 -5.05 -2.63
CA SER A 157 -8.02 -5.21 -4.07
C SER A 157 -8.00 -3.89 -4.83
N ALA A 158 -8.54 -2.83 -4.23
CA ALA A 158 -8.56 -1.51 -4.86
C ALA A 158 -7.14 -1.03 -5.19
N GLU A 159 -6.17 -1.25 -4.29
CA GLU A 159 -4.80 -0.83 -4.53
C GLU A 159 -4.11 -1.67 -5.60
N ILE A 160 -4.36 -2.99 -5.62
CA ILE A 160 -3.86 -3.89 -6.67
C ILE A 160 -4.37 -3.44 -8.05
N LEU A 161 -5.66 -3.13 -8.17
CA LEU A 161 -6.26 -2.64 -9.41
C LEU A 161 -5.70 -1.26 -9.81
N ARG A 162 -5.47 -0.36 -8.84
CA ARG A 162 -4.86 0.94 -9.10
C ARG A 162 -3.44 0.79 -9.64
N LEU A 163 -2.59 -0.01 -8.99
CA LEU A 163 -1.21 -0.28 -9.46
C LEU A 163 -1.22 -0.89 -10.86
N ARG A 164 -2.20 -1.76 -11.17
CA ARG A 164 -2.37 -2.33 -12.50
C ARG A 164 -2.64 -1.25 -13.54
N GLY A 165 -3.52 -0.29 -13.22
CA GLY A 165 -3.77 0.88 -14.08
C GLY A 165 -2.53 1.73 -14.33
N GLU A 166 -1.69 1.93 -13.30
CA GLU A 166 -0.41 2.66 -13.43
C GLU A 166 0.53 1.93 -14.39
N PHE A 167 0.69 0.62 -14.23
CA PHE A 167 1.64 -0.12 -15.07
C PHE A 167 1.15 -0.30 -16.50
N LEU A 168 -0.17 -0.40 -16.71
CA LEU A 168 -0.75 -0.35 -18.06
C LEU A 168 -0.43 0.97 -18.75
N LEU A 169 -0.60 2.09 -18.04
CA LEU A 169 -0.32 3.41 -18.59
C LEU A 169 1.17 3.57 -18.93
N GLU A 170 2.06 3.23 -18.01
CA GLU A 170 3.51 3.38 -18.19
C GLU A 170 4.11 2.40 -19.21
N SER A 171 3.50 1.22 -19.38
CA SER A 171 3.90 0.25 -20.42
C SER A 171 3.39 0.59 -21.83
N GLY A 172 2.63 1.68 -21.97
CA GLY A 172 2.08 2.13 -23.26
C GLY A 172 0.89 1.31 -23.75
N ALA A 173 0.20 0.60 -22.86
CA ALA A 173 -1.08 -0.03 -23.17
C ALA A 173 -2.13 1.04 -23.57
N PRO A 174 -3.22 0.66 -24.25
CA PRO A 174 -4.29 1.58 -24.56
C PRO A 174 -4.77 2.34 -23.32
N VAL A 175 -4.80 3.67 -23.39
CA VAL A 175 -5.12 4.54 -22.24
C VAL A 175 -6.46 4.19 -21.59
N MET A 176 -7.41 3.72 -22.39
CA MET A 176 -8.72 3.24 -21.94
C MET A 176 -8.65 2.05 -20.98
N GLU A 177 -7.66 1.16 -21.10
CA GLU A 177 -7.46 0.04 -20.16
C GLU A 177 -6.95 0.52 -18.80
N ALA A 178 -6.05 1.51 -18.79
CA ALA A 178 -5.59 2.15 -17.56
C ALA A 178 -6.74 2.92 -16.87
N GLU A 179 -7.54 3.66 -17.65
CA GLU A 179 -8.72 4.36 -17.14
C GLU A 179 -9.74 3.39 -16.53
N GLU A 180 -10.02 2.26 -17.20
CA GLU A 180 -10.90 1.22 -16.69
C GLU A 180 -10.37 0.61 -15.39
N ALA A 181 -9.08 0.30 -15.31
CA ALA A 181 -8.45 -0.21 -14.10
C ALA A 181 -8.62 0.76 -12.90
N TYR A 182 -8.43 2.07 -13.11
CA TYR A 182 -8.66 3.06 -12.06
C TYR A 182 -10.13 3.17 -11.65
N ARG A 183 -11.07 3.11 -12.60
CA ARG A 183 -12.50 3.13 -12.28
C ARG A 183 -12.92 1.90 -11.48
N ASN A 184 -12.44 0.72 -11.86
CA ASN A 184 -12.67 -0.52 -11.12
C ASN A 184 -12.07 -0.44 -9.71
N ALA A 185 -10.87 0.13 -9.56
CA ALA A 185 -10.26 0.37 -8.26
C ALA A 185 -11.13 1.27 -7.36
N ILE A 186 -11.67 2.36 -7.91
CA ILE A 186 -12.59 3.27 -7.19
C ILE A 186 -13.87 2.54 -6.79
N GLU A 187 -14.49 1.78 -7.70
CA GLU A 187 -15.72 1.02 -7.41
C GLU A 187 -15.50 0.00 -6.28
N VAL A 188 -14.39 -0.74 -6.34
CA VAL A 188 -14.02 -1.71 -5.30
C VAL A 188 -13.76 -1.01 -3.97
N ALA A 189 -13.01 0.09 -3.97
CA ALA A 189 -12.75 0.86 -2.76
C ALA A 189 -14.07 1.39 -2.14
N HIS A 190 -14.97 1.88 -2.98
CA HIS A 190 -16.29 2.36 -2.55
C HIS A 190 -17.12 1.23 -1.91
N ARG A 191 -17.17 0.05 -2.53
CA ARG A 191 -17.85 -1.14 -1.98
C ARG A 191 -17.30 -1.58 -0.62
N GLN A 192 -16.01 -1.35 -0.40
CA GLN A 192 -15.31 -1.71 0.84
C GLN A 192 -15.34 -0.62 1.91
N ASP A 193 -15.94 0.54 1.62
CA ASP A 193 -15.79 1.77 2.40
C ASP A 193 -14.32 2.18 2.64
N ALA A 194 -13.41 1.74 1.75
CA ALA A 194 -11.97 1.98 1.85
C ALA A 194 -11.61 3.37 1.32
N ARG A 195 -12.01 4.42 2.02
CA ARG A 195 -11.87 5.83 1.61
C ARG A 195 -10.44 6.25 1.28
N LEU A 196 -9.44 5.74 2.00
CA LEU A 196 -8.04 6.03 1.67
C LEU A 196 -7.66 5.49 0.28
N LEU A 197 -8.08 4.27 -0.04
CA LEU A 197 -7.82 3.65 -1.34
C LEU A 197 -8.65 4.30 -2.45
N GLU A 198 -9.90 4.69 -2.15
CA GLU A 198 -10.76 5.45 -3.07
C GLU A 198 -10.11 6.78 -3.45
N LEU A 199 -9.59 7.53 -2.47
CA LEU A 199 -8.85 8.77 -2.70
C LEU A 199 -7.66 8.54 -3.63
N ARG A 200 -6.81 7.54 -3.30
CA ARG A 200 -5.59 7.25 -4.07
C ARG A 200 -5.90 6.85 -5.51
N ALA A 201 -6.90 5.98 -5.73
CA ALA A 201 -7.33 5.61 -7.07
C ALA A 201 -7.94 6.80 -7.84
N THR A 202 -8.70 7.65 -7.15
CA THR A 202 -9.26 8.88 -7.74
C THR A 202 -8.17 9.87 -8.15
N VAL A 203 -7.08 9.98 -7.38
CA VAL A 203 -5.92 10.79 -7.75
C VAL A 203 -5.28 10.27 -9.05
N SER A 204 -5.02 8.96 -9.17
CA SER A 204 -4.46 8.37 -10.40
C SER A 204 -5.39 8.60 -11.61
N LEU A 205 -6.71 8.42 -11.45
CA LEU A 205 -7.68 8.71 -12.50
C LEU A 205 -7.70 10.21 -12.87
N ALA A 206 -7.74 11.09 -11.88
CA ALA A 206 -7.78 12.54 -12.10
C ALA A 206 -6.53 13.04 -12.84
N ARG A 207 -5.35 12.47 -12.57
CA ARG A 207 -4.12 12.75 -13.34
C ARG A 207 -4.26 12.35 -14.81
N LEU A 208 -4.77 11.14 -15.07
CA LEU A 208 -4.98 10.66 -16.43
C LEU A 208 -5.94 11.55 -17.21
N LEU A 209 -7.09 11.87 -16.59
CA LEU A 209 -8.09 12.78 -17.16
C LEU A 209 -7.50 14.17 -17.43
N ALA A 210 -6.66 14.68 -16.53
CA ALA A 210 -5.99 15.97 -16.69
C ALA A 210 -5.09 16.02 -17.92
N VAL A 211 -4.30 14.97 -18.14
CA VAL A 211 -3.42 14.83 -19.32
C VAL A 211 -4.23 14.77 -20.62
N GLN A 212 -5.43 14.17 -20.58
CA GLN A 212 -6.36 14.14 -21.70
C GLN A 212 -7.18 15.44 -21.88
N GLY A 213 -6.96 16.48 -21.06
CA GLY A 213 -7.73 17.72 -21.09
C GLY A 213 -9.16 17.63 -20.52
N ARG A 214 -9.51 16.52 -19.88
CA ARG A 214 -10.84 16.25 -19.27
C ARG A 214 -10.94 16.81 -17.85
N HIS A 215 -10.54 18.06 -17.65
CA HIS A 215 -10.47 18.70 -16.32
C HIS A 215 -11.86 18.86 -15.68
N ALA A 216 -12.88 19.10 -16.51
CA ALA A 216 -14.27 19.21 -16.08
C ALA A 216 -14.82 17.91 -15.46
N GLU A 217 -14.23 16.77 -15.80
CA GLU A 217 -14.55 15.46 -15.20
C GLU A 217 -13.67 15.17 -13.99
N ALA A 218 -12.36 15.42 -14.10
CA ALA A 218 -11.38 15.14 -13.04
C ALA A 218 -11.67 15.91 -11.74
N THR A 219 -12.00 17.20 -11.86
CA THR A 219 -12.16 18.12 -10.73
C THR A 219 -13.27 17.71 -9.77
N PRO A 220 -14.53 17.50 -10.20
CA PRO A 220 -15.61 17.13 -9.28
C PRO A 220 -15.38 15.76 -8.64
N LEU A 221 -14.79 14.79 -9.36
CA LEU A 221 -14.48 13.46 -8.82
C LEU A 221 -13.51 13.57 -7.64
N LEU A 222 -12.38 14.23 -7.85
CA LEU A 222 -11.36 14.37 -6.81
C LEU A 222 -11.83 15.27 -5.66
N ALA A 223 -12.59 16.33 -5.95
CA ALA A 223 -13.10 17.23 -4.93
C ALA A 223 -14.10 16.53 -4.00
N ALA A 224 -14.96 15.66 -4.54
CA ALA A 224 -15.95 14.93 -3.76
C ALA A 224 -15.30 14.01 -2.72
N ILE A 225 -14.33 13.18 -3.13
CA ILE A 225 -13.65 12.28 -2.18
C ILE A 225 -12.74 13.06 -1.22
N TYR A 226 -12.05 14.10 -1.68
CA TYR A 226 -11.19 14.91 -0.80
C TYR A 226 -12.00 15.61 0.30
N ALA A 227 -13.19 16.13 -0.01
CA ALA A 227 -14.07 16.80 0.94
C ALA A 227 -14.70 15.86 1.98
N TRP A 228 -14.65 14.54 1.76
CA TRP A 228 -15.11 13.55 2.73
C TRP A 228 -14.19 13.47 3.95
N PHE A 229 -12.88 13.69 3.77
CA PHE A 229 -11.90 13.63 4.84
C PHE A 229 -12.02 14.83 5.78
N SER A 230 -11.90 14.57 7.08
CA SER A 230 -11.92 15.59 8.15
C SER A 230 -10.64 15.64 8.98
N GLU A 231 -9.71 14.70 8.75
CA GLU A 231 -8.44 14.56 9.46
C GLU A 231 -7.34 14.01 8.54
N GLY A 232 -6.07 14.11 8.96
CA GLY A 232 -4.91 13.57 8.23
C GLY A 232 -4.45 14.35 7.01
N PHE A 233 -4.76 15.65 6.91
CA PHE A 233 -4.35 16.48 5.78
C PHE A 233 -2.83 16.66 5.61
N ASP A 234 -2.07 16.19 6.59
CA ASP A 234 -0.62 16.06 6.61
C ASP A 234 -0.12 14.74 5.98
N CYS A 235 -0.98 13.74 5.77
CA CYS A 235 -0.61 12.49 5.12
C CYS A 235 -0.29 12.69 3.61
N PRO A 236 0.67 11.93 3.05
CA PRO A 236 1.07 12.04 1.64
C PRO A 236 -0.08 12.00 0.63
N ASP A 237 -1.02 11.06 0.76
CA ASP A 237 -2.14 10.91 -0.18
C ASP A 237 -3.06 12.16 -0.19
N LEU A 238 -3.34 12.75 0.98
CA LEU A 238 -4.18 13.95 1.08
C LEU A 238 -3.43 15.22 0.62
N GLN A 239 -2.13 15.31 0.84
CA GLN A 239 -1.31 16.38 0.29
C GLN A 239 -1.26 16.32 -1.25
N GLU A 240 -1.11 15.11 -1.80
CA GLU A 240 -1.09 14.84 -3.22
C GLU A 240 -2.42 15.22 -3.89
N ALA A 241 -3.56 14.80 -3.29
CA ALA A 241 -4.89 15.17 -3.74
C ALA A 241 -5.12 16.69 -3.74
N ARG A 242 -4.73 17.37 -2.65
CA ARG A 242 -4.83 18.84 -2.54
C ARG A 242 -4.03 19.55 -3.63
N PHE A 243 -2.80 19.10 -3.86
CA PHE A 243 -1.93 19.68 -4.88
C PHE A 243 -2.53 19.49 -6.29
N LEU A 244 -3.08 18.33 -6.58
CA LEU A 244 -3.73 18.06 -7.86
C LEU A 244 -5.00 18.90 -8.05
N LEU A 245 -5.84 19.03 -7.03
CA LEU A 245 -7.04 19.91 -7.08
C LEU A 245 -6.68 21.37 -7.40
N ALA A 246 -5.62 21.89 -6.78
CA ALA A 246 -5.14 23.24 -7.05
C ALA A 246 -4.70 23.41 -8.51
N ARG A 247 -4.12 22.37 -9.13
CA ARG A 247 -3.71 22.40 -10.55
C ARG A 247 -4.85 22.26 -11.54
N LEU A 248 -5.91 21.54 -11.17
CA LEU A 248 -7.11 21.36 -12.01
C LEU A 248 -8.02 22.59 -12.04
N SER A 249 -7.87 23.49 -11.07
CA SER A 249 -8.67 24.70 -10.91
C SER A 249 -8.13 25.92 -11.70
N VAL A 250 -7.01 25.74 -12.42
CA VAL A 250 -6.31 26.76 -13.22
C VAL A 250 -6.60 26.52 -14.69
#